data_AF-A0A7V9UPM6-F1
#
_entry.id   AF-A0A7V9UPM6-F1
#
_cell.length_a   1.000
_cell.length_b   1.000
_cell.length_c   1.000
_cell.angle_alpha   90.00
_cell.angle_beta   90.00
_cell.angle_gamma   90.00
#
_symmetry.space_group_name_H-M   'P 1'
#
loop_
_entity.id
_entity.type
_entity.pdbx_description
1 polymer ?
#
loop_
_entity_poly.entity_id
_entity_poly.type
_entity_poly.pdbx_seq_one_letter_code
_entity_poly.pdbx_strand_id
1 'polypeptide(L)'
;MSKSKAKKKETALVPEVVEPVLSRRHESVILALLAYPKMKDAAQAAGVNEATVWRLMQREDFQKRYREAQDKAFNGALGTLQGAATEAISTLQKNLTCGTPAAENQAASALLGFSLKARDQFGFEVRLKQLEAALKAKDEADKGREDGASDED
;
A
#
# COMPACT_ATOMS: atom_id res chain seq x y z
N MET A 1 47.12 23.30 -33.61
CA MET A 1 47.28 21.91 -33.12
C MET A 1 47.61 22.02 -31.64
N SER A 2 46.92 21.47 -30.64
CA SER A 2 45.94 20.39 -30.60
C SER A 2 45.03 20.58 -29.38
N LYS A 3 43.77 20.16 -29.53
CA LYS A 3 42.76 20.04 -28.48
C LYS A 3 43.06 18.81 -27.61
N SER A 4 42.81 18.87 -26.30
CA SER A 4 42.44 17.68 -25.50
C SER A 4 41.83 18.12 -24.16
N LYS A 5 40.54 18.45 -24.14
CA LYS A 5 39.43 17.61 -23.64
C LYS A 5 39.59 17.18 -22.17
N ALA A 6 38.97 17.98 -21.29
CA ALA A 6 38.55 17.58 -19.96
C ALA A 6 37.60 16.38 -20.03
N LYS A 7 37.97 15.27 -19.38
CA LYS A 7 37.11 14.09 -19.24
C LYS A 7 36.24 14.30 -17.99
N LYS A 8 35.04 14.81 -18.23
CA LYS A 8 33.98 15.03 -17.24
C LYS A 8 33.48 13.66 -16.75
N LYS A 9 33.45 13.48 -15.44
CA LYS A 9 32.86 12.34 -14.74
C LYS A 9 31.46 12.05 -15.28
N GLU A 10 31.29 10.87 -15.84
CA GLU A 10 29.99 10.27 -16.16
C GLU A 10 29.53 9.53 -14.91
N THR A 11 28.94 10.27 -13.98
CA THR A 11 28.10 9.70 -12.94
C THR A 11 26.78 9.38 -13.61
N ALA A 12 26.45 8.09 -13.69
CA ALA A 12 25.19 7.59 -14.19
C ALA A 12 24.05 8.31 -13.47
N LEU A 13 23.35 9.16 -14.23
CA LEU A 13 22.14 9.83 -13.79
C LEU A 13 21.04 8.77 -13.88
N VAL A 14 20.69 8.16 -12.75
CA VAL A 14 19.38 7.51 -12.59
C VAL A 14 18.36 8.56 -13.02
N PRO A 15 17.44 8.28 -13.96
CA PRO A 15 16.43 9.27 -14.31
C PRO A 15 15.60 9.51 -13.07
N GLU A 16 15.76 10.70 -12.48
CA GLU A 16 14.82 11.23 -11.50
C GLU A 16 13.46 11.20 -12.19
N VAL A 17 12.59 10.30 -11.76
CA VAL A 17 11.21 10.19 -12.23
C VAL A 17 10.52 11.46 -11.74
N VAL A 18 10.67 12.56 -12.50
CA VAL A 18 9.89 13.77 -12.29
C VAL A 18 8.46 13.39 -12.64
N GLU A 19 7.69 13.02 -11.63
CA GLU A 19 6.29 12.70 -11.85
C GLU A 19 5.59 13.91 -12.47
N PRO A 20 4.88 13.73 -13.60
CA PRO A 20 4.18 14.83 -14.22
C PRO A 20 3.15 15.38 -13.22
N VAL A 21 3.31 16.66 -12.87
CA VAL A 21 2.38 17.37 -11.99
C VAL A 21 1.04 17.43 -12.71
N LEU A 22 0.06 16.66 -12.20
CA LEU A 22 -1.30 16.68 -12.73
C LEU A 22 -1.90 18.08 -12.57
N SER A 23 -2.69 18.51 -13.55
CA SER A 23 -3.38 19.82 -13.47
C SER A 23 -4.39 19.82 -12.31
N ARG A 24 -4.70 21.00 -11.75
CA ARG A 24 -5.76 21.17 -10.73
C ARG A 24 -7.11 20.55 -11.13
N ARG A 25 -7.41 20.52 -12.43
CA ARG A 25 -8.62 19.86 -12.96
C ARG A 25 -8.56 18.34 -12.80
N HIS A 26 -7.40 17.72 -12.99
CA HIS A 26 -7.22 16.28 -12.79
C HIS A 26 -7.33 15.91 -11.31
N GLU A 27 -6.81 16.74 -10.40
CA GLU A 27 -6.97 16.54 -8.96
C GLU A 27 -8.44 16.59 -8.53
N SER A 28 -9.22 17.53 -9.08
CA SER A 28 -10.67 17.60 -8.85
C SER A 28 -11.39 16.34 -9.33
N VAL A 29 -11.00 15.78 -10.49
CA VAL A 29 -11.56 14.51 -10.99
C VAL A 29 -11.19 13.35 -10.07
N ILE A 30 -9.95 13.29 -9.57
CA ILE A 30 -9.51 12.27 -8.60
C ILE A 30 -10.37 12.33 -7.34
N LEU A 31 -10.56 13.52 -6.75
CA LEU A 31 -11.39 13.69 -5.56
C LEU A 31 -12.84 13.26 -5.81
N ALA A 32 -13.40 13.61 -6.97
CA ALA A 32 -14.75 13.20 -7.33
C ALA A 32 -14.88 11.68 -7.52
N LEU A 33 -13.89 11.03 -8.13
CA LEU A 33 -13.87 9.57 -8.28
C LEU A 33 -13.77 8.84 -6.94
N LEU A 34 -13.10 9.42 -5.95
CA LEU A 34 -13.07 8.88 -4.59
C LEU A 34 -14.40 9.03 -3.85
N ALA A 35 -15.13 10.12 -4.10
CA ALA A 35 -16.38 10.43 -3.41
C ALA A 35 -17.61 9.73 -4.01
N TYR A 36 -17.60 9.47 -5.33
CA TYR A 36 -18.76 8.96 -6.05
C TYR A 36 -18.46 7.63 -6.76
N PRO A 37 -19.24 6.57 -6.50
CA PRO A 37 -18.98 5.23 -7.07
C PRO A 37 -19.30 5.15 -8.57
N LYS A 38 -20.09 6.09 -9.12
CA LYS A 38 -20.47 6.11 -10.53
C LYS A 38 -19.71 7.20 -11.28
N MET A 39 -19.14 6.84 -12.44
CA MET A 39 -18.32 7.74 -13.26
C MET A 39 -19.08 9.00 -13.69
N LYS A 40 -20.37 8.86 -14.02
CA LYS A 40 -21.26 9.99 -14.36
C LYS A 40 -21.39 11.01 -13.23
N ASP A 41 -21.60 10.53 -12.01
CA ASP A 41 -21.77 11.38 -10.83
C ASP A 41 -20.44 12.07 -10.45
N ALA A 42 -19.33 11.34 -10.57
CA ALA A 42 -17.98 11.89 -10.41
C ALA A 42 -17.66 12.96 -11.46
N ALA A 43 -18.04 12.75 -12.72
CA ALA A 43 -17.85 13.72 -13.79
C ALA A 43 -18.63 15.00 -13.54
N GLN A 44 -19.90 14.88 -13.12
CA GLN A 44 -20.74 16.02 -12.74
C GLN A 44 -20.14 16.79 -11.56
N ALA A 45 -19.70 16.09 -10.52
CA ALA A 45 -19.09 16.71 -9.33
C ALA A 45 -17.76 17.41 -9.65
N ALA A 46 -16.97 16.88 -10.58
CA ALA A 46 -15.74 17.51 -11.05
C ALA A 46 -15.96 18.58 -12.14
N GLY A 47 -17.20 18.81 -12.58
CA GLY A 47 -17.52 19.80 -13.60
C GLY A 47 -16.95 19.47 -14.99
N VAL A 48 -16.79 18.18 -15.31
CA VAL A 48 -16.26 17.69 -16.59
C VAL A 48 -17.23 16.74 -17.28
N ASN A 49 -17.05 16.53 -18.58
CA ASN A 49 -17.76 15.48 -19.31
C ASN A 49 -17.25 14.09 -18.87
N GLU A 50 -18.14 13.12 -18.79
CA GLU A 50 -17.84 11.71 -18.54
C GLU A 50 -16.79 11.15 -19.51
N ALA A 51 -16.82 11.56 -20.78
CA ALA A 51 -15.79 11.19 -21.76
C ALA A 51 -14.38 11.69 -21.37
N THR A 52 -14.28 12.84 -20.69
CA THR A 52 -13.02 13.37 -20.18
C THR A 52 -12.50 12.49 -19.04
N VAL A 53 -13.38 12.09 -18.11
CA VAL A 53 -13.02 11.19 -17.00
C VAL A 53 -12.54 9.85 -17.56
N TRP A 54 -13.27 9.28 -18.52
CA TRP A 54 -12.89 8.03 -19.18
C TRP A 54 -11.50 8.14 -19.82
N ARG A 55 -11.22 9.21 -20.58
CA ARG A 55 -9.91 9.42 -21.21
C ARG A 55 -8.79 9.60 -20.17
N LEU A 56 -9.05 10.29 -19.07
CA LEU A 56 -8.08 10.43 -17.98
C LEU A 56 -7.77 9.08 -17.33
N MET A 57 -8.79 8.25 -17.12
CA MET A 57 -8.63 6.89 -16.59
C MET A 57 -7.81 5.97 -17.49
N GLN A 58 -7.63 6.27 -18.78
CA GLN A 58 -6.74 5.51 -19.67
C GLN A 58 -5.27 5.92 -19.56
N ARG A 59 -4.96 7.02 -18.88
CA ARG A 59 -3.57 7.49 -18.74
C ARG A 59 -2.91 6.90 -17.50
N GLU A 60 -1.71 6.37 -17.67
CA GLU A 60 -0.95 5.72 -16.60
C GLU A 60 -0.61 6.70 -15.45
N ASP A 61 -0.24 7.94 -15.78
CA ASP A 61 0.07 8.99 -14.80
C ASP A 61 -1.13 9.32 -13.90
N PHE A 62 -2.31 9.42 -14.50
CA PHE A 62 -3.56 9.66 -13.79
C PHE A 62 -3.96 8.46 -12.92
N GLN A 63 -3.88 7.24 -13.47
CA GLN A 63 -4.19 6.02 -12.71
C GLN A 63 -3.27 5.86 -11.51
N LYS A 64 -1.98 6.15 -11.65
CA LYS A 64 -1.02 6.08 -10.55
C LYS A 64 -1.44 7.02 -9.41
N ARG A 65 -1.71 8.29 -9.73
CA ARG A 65 -2.15 9.28 -8.74
C ARG A 65 -3.51 8.96 -8.14
N TYR A 66 -4.41 8.38 -8.92
CA TYR A 66 -5.71 7.92 -8.43
C TYR A 66 -5.54 6.78 -7.42
N ARG A 67 -4.71 5.77 -7.73
CA ARG A 67 -4.37 4.68 -6.79
C ARG A 67 -3.73 5.22 -5.50
N GLU A 68 -2.75 6.12 -5.61
CA GLU A 68 -2.15 6.76 -4.43
C GLU A 68 -3.18 7.51 -3.57
N ALA A 69 -4.16 8.17 -4.20
CA ALA A 69 -5.23 8.85 -3.50
C ALA A 69 -6.22 7.86 -2.84
N GLN A 70 -6.51 6.73 -3.50
CA GLN A 70 -7.28 5.62 -2.92
C GLN A 70 -6.56 5.04 -1.72
N ASP A 71 -5.26 4.77 -1.82
CA ASP A 71 -4.45 4.22 -0.73
C ASP A 71 -4.43 5.18 0.47
N LYS A 72 -4.26 6.49 0.23
CA LYS A 72 -4.33 7.50 1.30
C LYS A 72 -5.70 7.53 1.98
N ALA A 73 -6.79 7.50 1.20
CA ALA A 73 -8.14 7.48 1.74
C ALA A 73 -8.40 6.20 2.55
N PHE A 74 -7.97 5.06 2.03
CA PHE A 74 -8.06 3.76 2.70
C PHE A 74 -7.26 3.73 4.00
N ASN A 75 -6.03 4.22 4.00
CA ASN A 75 -5.19 4.31 5.19
C ASN A 75 -5.82 5.20 6.27
N GLY A 76 -6.46 6.31 5.88
CA GLY A 76 -7.24 7.14 6.82
C GLY A 76 -8.44 6.41 7.42
N ALA A 77 -9.18 5.68 6.58
CA ALA A 77 -10.30 4.84 7.05
C ALA A 77 -9.82 3.72 7.98
N LEU A 78 -8.67 3.10 7.68
CA LEU A 78 -8.05 2.09 8.52
C LEU A 78 -7.65 2.67 9.88
N GLY A 79 -7.06 3.86 9.92
CA GLY A 79 -6.75 4.55 11.19
C GLY A 79 -8.01 4.81 12.03
N THR A 80 -9.11 5.19 11.38
CA THR A 80 -10.41 5.38 12.05
C THR A 80 -10.92 4.06 12.64
N LEU A 81 -10.85 2.97 11.87
CA LEU A 81 -11.22 1.64 12.32
C LEU A 81 -10.34 1.16 13.49
N GLN A 82 -9.03 1.40 13.44
CA GLN A 82 -8.09 1.08 14.52
C GLN A 82 -8.43 1.84 15.81
N GLY A 83 -8.80 3.12 15.69
CA GLY A 83 -9.29 3.92 16.82
C GLY A 83 -10.57 3.31 17.43
N ALA A 84 -11.57 3.00 16.60
CA ALA A 84 -12.81 2.37 17.06
C ALA A 84 -12.56 0.98 17.68
N ALA A 85 -11.60 0.21 17.16
CA ALA A 85 -11.21 -1.07 17.74
C ALA A 85 -10.60 -0.89 19.15
N THR A 86 -9.82 0.17 19.38
CA THR A 86 -9.26 0.50 20.70
C THR A 86 -10.37 0.84 21.70
N GLU A 87 -11.37 1.61 21.27
CA GLU A 87 -12.54 1.92 22.10
C GLU A 87 -13.37 0.66 22.41
N ALA A 88 -13.57 -0.22 21.43
CA ALA A 88 -14.24 -1.51 21.63
C ALA A 88 -13.49 -2.39 22.66
N ILE A 89 -12.16 -2.45 22.58
CA ILE A 89 -11.33 -3.18 23.55
C ILE A 89 -11.49 -2.57 24.95
N SER A 90 -11.47 -1.24 25.09
CA SER A 90 -11.71 -0.57 26.38
C SER A 90 -13.08 -0.91 26.95
N THR A 91 -14.11 -1.01 26.10
CA THR A 91 -15.45 -1.42 26.50
C THR A 91 -15.47 -2.87 27.00
N LEU A 92 -14.82 -3.79 26.30
CA LEU A 92 -14.68 -5.17 26.75
C LEU A 92 -13.94 -5.26 28.09
N GLN A 93 -12.88 -4.47 28.30
CA GLN A 93 -12.15 -4.42 29.58
C GLN A 93 -13.05 -3.95 30.73
N LYS A 94 -13.87 -2.93 30.52
CA LYS A 94 -14.85 -2.47 31.53
C LYS A 94 -15.88 -3.56 31.85
N ASN A 95 -16.29 -4.33 30.85
CA ASN A 95 -17.26 -5.41 31.02
C ASN A 95 -16.72 -6.59 31.84
N LEU A 96 -15.39 -6.71 32.03
CA LEU A 96 -14.80 -7.77 32.86
C LEU A 96 -15.15 -7.66 34.35
N THR A 97 -15.63 -6.51 34.80
CA THR A 97 -15.99 -6.24 36.21
C THR A 97 -17.37 -5.63 36.34
N CYS A 98 -18.27 -5.91 35.39
CA CYS A 98 -19.63 -5.35 35.37
C CYS A 98 -20.59 -5.99 36.39
N GLY A 99 -20.15 -6.98 37.17
CA GLY A 99 -20.94 -7.66 38.19
C GLY A 99 -21.95 -8.67 37.63
N THR A 100 -21.95 -8.89 36.32
CA THR A 100 -22.81 -9.88 35.65
C THR A 100 -21.93 -11.01 35.11
N PRO A 101 -21.89 -12.19 35.75
CA PRO A 101 -20.95 -13.26 35.41
C PRO A 101 -20.99 -13.70 33.94
N ALA A 102 -22.18 -13.73 33.33
CA ALA A 102 -22.32 -14.08 31.92
C ALA A 102 -21.64 -13.06 30.99
N ALA A 103 -21.82 -11.76 31.26
CA ALA A 103 -21.22 -10.69 30.48
C ALA A 103 -19.70 -10.61 30.68
N GLU A 104 -19.23 -10.80 31.91
CA GLU A 104 -17.80 -10.88 32.24
C GLU A 104 -17.11 -12.04 31.51
N ASN A 105 -17.71 -13.24 31.57
CA ASN A 105 -17.20 -14.42 30.87
C ASN A 105 -17.18 -14.22 29.34
N GLN A 106 -18.20 -13.57 28.78
CA GLN A 106 -18.25 -13.27 27.35
C GLN A 106 -17.16 -12.26 26.95
N ALA A 107 -16.95 -11.21 27.74
CA ALA A 107 -15.89 -10.23 27.50
C ALA A 107 -14.50 -10.85 27.59
N ALA A 108 -14.25 -11.70 28.60
CA ALA A 108 -13.01 -12.44 28.76
C ALA A 108 -12.76 -13.38 27.57
N SER A 109 -13.78 -14.13 27.15
CA SER A 109 -13.68 -15.04 26.00
C SER A 109 -13.38 -14.29 24.70
N ALA A 110 -14.01 -13.13 24.49
CA ALA A 110 -13.75 -12.29 23.32
C ALA A 110 -12.30 -11.78 23.30
N LEU A 111 -11.79 -11.25 24.42
CA LEU A 111 -10.41 -10.76 24.53
C LEU A 111 -9.37 -11.87 24.30
N LEU A 112 -9.58 -13.05 24.89
CA LEU A 112 -8.70 -14.20 24.66
C LEU A 112 -8.74 -14.67 23.21
N GLY A 113 -9.93 -14.71 22.59
CA GLY A 113 -10.10 -15.04 21.19
C GLY A 113 -9.38 -14.08 20.24
N PHE A 114 -9.45 -12.77 20.49
CA PHE A 114 -8.68 -11.78 19.71
C PHE A 114 -7.17 -11.94 19.90
N SER A 115 -6.71 -12.24 21.11
CA SER A 115 -5.29 -12.43 21.41
C SER A 115 -4.69 -13.63 20.65
N LEU A 116 -5.43 -14.73 20.57
CA LEU A 116 -5.02 -15.91 19.80
C LEU A 116 -4.98 -15.61 18.29
N LYS A 117 -6.02 -14.98 17.74
CA LYS A 117 -6.06 -14.58 16.32
C LYS A 117 -4.93 -13.63 15.95
N ALA A 118 -4.62 -12.66 16.82
CA ALA A 118 -3.52 -11.73 16.61
C ALA A 118 -2.18 -12.47 16.55
N ARG A 119 -1.94 -13.42 17.48
CA ARG A 119 -0.73 -14.25 17.47
C ARG A 119 -0.56 -15.01 16.15
N ASP A 120 -1.63 -15.61 15.64
CA ASP A 120 -1.58 -16.35 14.38
C ASP A 120 -1.26 -15.40 13.21
N GLN A 121 -1.93 -14.25 13.16
CA GLN A 121 -1.77 -13.27 12.10
C GLN A 121 -0.35 -12.69 12.05
N PHE A 122 0.22 -12.31 13.20
CA PHE A 122 1.62 -11.86 13.28
C PHE A 122 2.63 -12.99 13.04
N GLY A 123 2.28 -14.23 13.42
CA GLY A 123 3.11 -15.40 13.15
C GLY A 123 3.27 -15.69 11.66
N PHE A 124 2.23 -15.44 10.84
CA PHE A 124 2.29 -15.65 9.39
C PHE A 124 3.20 -14.66 8.68
N GLU A 125 3.19 -13.38 9.05
CA GLU A 125 4.02 -12.36 8.37
C GLU A 125 5.52 -12.61 8.55
N VAL A 126 5.95 -13.01 9.76
CA VAL A 126 7.34 -13.38 10.04
C VAL A 126 7.76 -14.59 9.20
N ARG A 127 6.91 -15.63 9.16
CA ARG A 127 7.17 -16.84 8.38
C ARG A 127 7.20 -16.55 6.87
N LEU A 128 6.36 -15.64 6.39
CA LEU A 128 6.35 -15.23 4.98
C LEU A 128 7.66 -14.53 4.60
N LYS A 129 8.12 -13.54 5.39
CA LYS A 129 9.40 -12.85 5.15
C LYS A 129 10.59 -13.82 5.17
N GLN A 130 10.59 -14.79 6.09
CA GLN A 130 11.61 -15.84 6.13
C GLN A 130 11.59 -16.70 4.86
N LEU A 131 10.40 -17.03 4.35
CA LEU A 131 10.24 -17.81 3.13
C LEU A 131 10.71 -17.03 1.89
N GLU A 132 10.33 -15.75 1.79
CA GLU A 132 10.76 -14.84 0.71
C GLU A 132 12.28 -14.68 0.68
N ALA A 133 12.91 -14.54 1.86
CA ALA A 133 14.37 -14.47 1.98
C ALA A 133 15.05 -15.78 1.58
N ALA A 134 14.50 -16.93 1.98
CA ALA A 134 15.06 -18.24 1.63
C ALA A 134 14.95 -18.53 0.13
N LEU A 135 13.83 -18.15 -0.51
CA LEU A 135 13.67 -18.27 -1.97
C LEU A 135 14.67 -17.39 -2.70
N LYS A 136 14.83 -16.12 -2.28
CA LYS A 136 15.80 -15.21 -2.87
C LYS A 136 17.24 -15.74 -2.75
N ALA A 137 17.62 -16.26 -1.59
CA ALA A 137 18.93 -16.85 -1.38
C ALA A 137 19.17 -18.09 -2.25
N LYS A 138 18.13 -18.89 -2.49
CA LYS A 138 18.20 -20.05 -3.39
C LYS A 138 18.38 -19.61 -4.86
N ASP A 139 17.61 -18.63 -5.32
CA ASP A 139 17.72 -18.08 -6.68
C ASP A 139 19.12 -17.47 -6.94
N GLU A 140 19.71 -16.83 -5.92
CA GLU A 140 21.08 -16.32 -5.97
C GLU A 140 22.13 -17.44 -6.01
N ALA A 141 21.92 -18.53 -5.27
CA ALA A 141 22.81 -19.69 -5.29
C ALA A 141 22.73 -20.49 -6.60
N ASP A 142 21.54 -20.61 -7.20
CA ASP A 142 21.34 -21.30 -8.47
C ASP A 142 21.95 -20.50 -9.65
N LYS A 143 21.86 -19.16 -9.64
CA LYS A 143 22.53 -18.29 -10.64
C LYS A 143 24.06 -18.36 -10.57
N GLY A 144 24.63 -18.35 -9.35
CA GLY A 144 26.08 -18.48 -9.18
C GLY A 144 26.65 -19.83 -9.64
N ARG A 145 25.80 -20.85 -9.79
CA ARG A 145 26.18 -22.19 -10.26
C ARG A 145 26.15 -22.32 -11.79
N GLU A 146 25.33 -21.54 -12.47
CA GLU A 146 25.30 -21.45 -13.94
C GLU A 146 26.47 -20.63 -14.49
N ASP A 147 26.85 -19.54 -13.82
CA ASP A 147 27.97 -18.68 -14.25
C ASP A 147 29.33 -19.39 -14.11
N GLY A 148 29.50 -20.24 -13.09
CA GLY A 148 30.75 -20.98 -12.84
C GLY A 148 30.99 -22.21 -13.73
N ALA A 149 30.00 -22.63 -14.52
CA ALA A 149 30.12 -23.79 -15.44
C ALA A 149 30.68 -23.41 -16.83
N SER A 150 31.01 -22.13 -17.05
CA SER A 150 31.45 -21.60 -18.35
C SER A 150 32.96 -21.37 -18.48
N ASP A 151 33.74 -21.66 -17.42
CA ASP A 151 35.19 -21.43 -17.36
C ASP A 151 36.05 -22.72 -17.42
N GLU A 152 35.46 -23.89 -17.67
CA GLU A 152 36.20 -25.16 -17.90
C GLU A 152 36.02 -25.64 -19.35
N ASP A 153 36.74 -25.03 -20.30
CA ASP A 153 37.12 -25.57 -21.63
C ASP A 153 38.36 -24.82 -22.17
#